data_AF-A0A8H5WWG6-F1
#
_entry.id   AF-A0A8H5WWG6-F1
#
_cell.length_a   1.000
_cell.length_b   1.000
_cell.length_c   1.000
_cell.angle_alpha   90.00
_cell.angle_beta   90.00
_cell.angle_gamma   90.00
#
_symmetry.space_group_name_H-M   'P 1'
#
loop_
_entity.id
_entity.type
_entity.pdbx_description
1 polymer ?
#
loop_
_entity_poly.entity_id
_entity_poly.type
_entity_poly.pdbx_seq_one_letter_code
_entity_poly.pdbx_strand_id
1 'polypeptide(L)'
;MDQVDDFLGHLPEHRAEVLKPIFDAWPDVICKRIVTAVEKVWEYKKAGKRVLIYVHEDSHARYMNEAMTAKGLDSDYISRFESLYDRDDALRRFNDPNHPADVFITTFKDLEEDPCFLGACKCGIIFEYPSSLAQLRKAIKSIRHEGQPPTNDWINFHQVGTMDELKAQGMYIRAAKSILSKPDYCPYLEEDLRAIRAYHDLARSMGDSSSRYPRNRVLLDKMETWEVRVEGIFYYAVGEWLVKNPGTASMFKSDTMAKIAKS
;
A
#
# COMPACT_ATOMS: atom_id res chain seq x y z
N MET A 1 9.47 -12.98 -9.02
CA MET A 1 9.24 -13.14 -10.47
C MET A 1 7.82 -13.62 -10.73
N ASP A 2 7.37 -14.67 -10.05
CA ASP A 2 6.08 -15.36 -10.28
C ASP A 2 4.79 -14.51 -10.11
N GLN A 3 4.81 -13.41 -9.35
CA GLN A 3 3.63 -12.51 -9.19
C GLN A 3 3.62 -11.33 -10.17
N VAL A 4 4.76 -11.04 -10.80
CA VAL A 4 4.83 -10.09 -11.91
C VAL A 4 4.18 -10.75 -13.13
N ASP A 5 4.40 -12.05 -13.33
CA ASP A 5 3.76 -12.83 -14.41
C ASP A 5 2.23 -12.90 -14.28
N ASP A 6 1.67 -12.91 -13.07
CA ASP A 6 0.21 -12.87 -12.86
C ASP A 6 -0.40 -11.48 -13.17
N PHE A 7 0.40 -10.41 -13.07
CA PHE A 7 0.04 -9.07 -13.55
C PHE A 7 0.27 -8.91 -15.06
N LEU A 8 1.32 -9.55 -15.60
CA LEU A 8 1.67 -9.52 -17.02
C LEU A 8 0.77 -10.43 -17.88
N GLY A 9 0.23 -11.53 -17.34
CA GLY A 9 -0.65 -12.47 -18.05
C GLY A 9 -2.00 -11.89 -18.50
N HIS A 10 -2.28 -10.65 -18.11
CA HIS A 10 -3.45 -9.87 -18.54
C HIS A 10 -3.08 -8.58 -19.27
N LEU A 11 -1.79 -8.33 -19.53
CA LEU A 11 -1.33 -7.15 -20.25
C LEU A 11 -0.97 -7.54 -21.70
N PRO A 12 -1.52 -6.84 -22.70
CA PRO A 12 -1.17 -7.11 -24.10
C PRO A 12 0.33 -6.86 -24.35
N GLU A 13 0.93 -7.72 -25.19
CA GLU A 13 2.39 -7.89 -25.42
C GLU A 13 3.18 -6.59 -25.67
N HIS A 14 2.52 -5.55 -26.21
CA HIS A 14 3.11 -4.22 -26.45
C HIS A 14 3.51 -3.44 -25.17
N ARG A 15 3.22 -3.94 -23.96
CA ARG A 15 3.62 -3.31 -22.70
C ARG A 15 4.91 -3.87 -22.09
N ALA A 16 5.41 -5.05 -22.50
CA ALA A 16 6.61 -5.64 -21.90
C ALA A 16 7.88 -4.78 -22.15
N GLU A 17 8.03 -4.22 -23.36
CA GLU A 17 9.13 -3.32 -23.71
C GLU A 17 9.09 -2.00 -22.91
N VAL A 18 7.89 -1.51 -22.60
CA VAL A 18 7.68 -0.30 -21.78
C VAL A 18 8.07 -0.54 -20.32
N LEU A 19 7.93 -1.78 -19.83
CA LEU A 19 8.21 -2.13 -18.44
C LEU A 19 9.68 -2.51 -18.19
N LYS A 20 10.41 -2.97 -19.21
CA LYS A 20 11.81 -3.40 -19.08
C LYS A 20 12.72 -2.35 -18.41
N PRO A 21 12.72 -1.07 -18.81
CA PRO A 21 13.56 -0.06 -18.15
C PRO A 21 13.25 0.10 -16.66
N ILE A 22 12.00 -0.14 -16.25
CA ILE A 22 11.55 -0.02 -14.86
C ILE A 22 12.07 -1.20 -14.04
N PHE A 23 12.04 -2.41 -14.60
CA PHE A 23 12.65 -3.59 -13.97
C PHE A 23 14.16 -3.44 -13.83
N ASP A 24 14.82 -3.00 -14.91
CA ASP A 24 16.28 -2.82 -14.94
C ASP A 24 16.75 -1.79 -13.90
N ALA A 25 15.97 -0.73 -13.67
CA ALA A 25 16.27 0.30 -12.68
C ALA A 25 15.86 -0.06 -11.23
N TRP A 26 15.06 -1.10 -11.03
CA TRP A 26 14.48 -1.41 -9.72
C TRP A 26 15.51 -1.67 -8.60
N PRO A 27 16.60 -2.43 -8.84
CA PRO A 27 17.63 -2.63 -7.82
C PRO A 27 18.24 -1.31 -7.31
N ASP A 28 18.51 -0.36 -8.21
CA ASP A 28 19.05 0.96 -7.85
C ASP A 28 18.05 1.79 -7.05
N VAL A 29 16.76 1.70 -7.39
CA VAL A 29 15.67 2.33 -6.63
C VAL A 29 15.63 1.78 -5.21
N ILE A 30 15.71 0.45 -5.04
CA ILE A 30 15.76 -0.19 -3.72
C ILE A 30 16.98 0.27 -2.92
N CYS A 31 18.17 0.28 -3.52
CA CYS A 31 19.39 0.74 -2.84
C CYS A 31 19.27 2.19 -2.33
N LYS A 32 18.81 3.13 -3.18
CA LYS A 32 18.59 4.52 -2.78
C LYS A 32 17.54 4.65 -1.68
N ARG A 33 16.50 3.81 -1.75
CA ARG A 33 15.43 3.79 -0.75
C ARG A 33 15.92 3.27 0.60
N ILE A 34 16.81 2.28 0.64
CA ILE A 34 17.42 1.82 1.91
C ILE A 34 18.17 2.97 2.58
N VAL A 35 18.97 3.73 1.83
CA VAL A 35 19.68 4.91 2.38
C VAL A 35 18.69 5.91 2.96
N THR A 36 17.61 6.21 2.23
CA THR A 36 16.55 7.11 2.69
C THR A 36 15.84 6.57 3.95
N ALA A 37 15.60 5.25 4.04
CA ALA A 37 15.01 4.62 5.20
C ALA A 37 15.88 4.82 6.45
N VAL A 38 17.19 4.58 6.31
CA VAL A 38 18.18 4.75 7.37
C VAL A 38 18.19 6.18 7.89
N GLU A 39 18.24 7.17 6.98
CA GLU A 39 18.20 8.59 7.36
C GLU A 39 16.93 8.92 8.14
N LYS A 40 15.79 8.41 7.67
CA LYS A 40 14.50 8.64 8.32
C LYS A 40 14.40 8.01 9.71
N VAL A 41 14.89 6.79 9.87
CA VAL A 41 14.96 6.13 11.18
C VAL A 41 15.85 6.92 12.14
N TRP A 42 16.97 7.46 11.66
CA TRP A 42 17.81 8.34 12.47
C TRP A 42 17.04 9.60 12.91
N GLU A 43 16.31 10.26 12.02
CA GLU A 43 15.46 11.40 12.42
C GLU A 43 14.47 11.03 13.54
N TYR A 44 13.83 9.86 13.43
CA TYR A 44 12.94 9.37 14.48
C TYR A 44 13.68 9.04 15.79
N LYS A 45 14.85 8.43 15.73
CA LYS A 45 15.72 8.18 16.90
C LYS A 45 16.05 9.48 17.64
N LYS A 46 16.43 10.56 16.91
CA LYS A 46 16.68 11.88 17.52
C LYS A 46 15.45 12.43 18.25
N ALA A 47 14.26 12.11 17.77
CA ALA A 47 13.00 12.47 18.39
C ALA A 47 12.54 11.49 19.49
N GLY A 48 13.35 10.49 19.85
CA GLY A 48 13.00 9.47 20.85
C GLY A 48 11.90 8.52 20.40
N LYS A 49 11.71 8.35 19.09
CA LYS A 49 10.66 7.51 18.50
C LYS A 49 11.26 6.23 17.92
N ARG A 50 10.60 5.09 18.20
CA ARG A 50 10.87 3.81 17.52
C ARG A 50 10.07 3.68 16.23
N VAL A 51 10.61 2.94 15.27
CA VAL A 51 10.02 2.78 13.94
C VAL A 51 9.72 1.30 13.63
N LEU A 52 8.55 1.03 13.07
CA LEU A 52 8.23 -0.25 12.45
C LEU A 52 8.40 -0.15 10.93
N ILE A 53 9.14 -1.06 10.30
CA ILE A 53 9.29 -1.10 8.85
C ILE A 53 8.72 -2.40 8.30
N TYR A 54 7.79 -2.28 7.34
CA TYR A 54 7.32 -3.40 6.54
C TYR A 54 8.00 -3.44 5.19
N VAL A 55 8.51 -4.62 4.85
CA VAL A 55 9.22 -4.93 3.61
C VAL A 55 8.49 -6.07 2.88
N HIS A 56 8.53 -6.09 1.55
CA HIS A 56 7.91 -7.18 0.80
C HIS A 56 8.83 -8.40 0.71
N GLU A 57 10.11 -8.18 0.36
CA GLU A 57 11.09 -9.23 0.13
C GLU A 57 11.98 -9.48 1.36
N ASP A 58 12.13 -10.74 1.75
CA ASP A 58 12.94 -11.16 2.90
C ASP A 58 14.41 -10.72 2.76
N SER A 59 14.96 -10.77 1.54
CA SER A 59 16.32 -10.34 1.24
C SER A 59 16.51 -8.83 1.47
N HIS A 60 15.52 -8.01 1.10
CA HIS A 60 15.56 -6.57 1.34
C HIS A 60 15.47 -6.24 2.82
N ALA A 61 14.70 -7.00 3.61
CA ALA A 61 14.67 -6.83 5.06
C ALA A 61 16.06 -7.07 5.69
N ARG A 62 16.77 -8.12 5.25
CA ARG A 62 18.14 -8.41 5.69
C ARG A 62 19.11 -7.28 5.31
N TYR A 63 19.12 -6.85 4.05
CA TYR A 63 20.02 -5.76 3.61
C TYR A 63 19.74 -4.44 4.32
N MET A 64 18.47 -4.16 4.60
CA MET A 64 18.09 -2.98 5.36
C MET A 64 18.58 -3.08 6.81
N ASN A 65 18.44 -4.23 7.46
CA ASN A 65 18.97 -4.45 8.80
C ASN A 65 20.48 -4.22 8.86
N GLU A 66 21.23 -4.83 7.92
CA GLU A 66 22.69 -4.63 7.80
C GLU A 66 23.05 -3.15 7.64
N ALA A 67 22.32 -2.41 6.79
CA ALA A 67 22.54 -0.98 6.59
C ALA A 67 22.22 -0.13 7.83
N MET A 68 21.17 -0.47 8.59
CA MET A 68 20.82 0.19 9.85
C MET A 68 21.91 -0.03 10.91
N THR A 69 22.32 -1.28 11.12
CA THR A 69 23.38 -1.63 12.08
C THR A 69 24.71 -0.96 11.71
N ALA A 70 25.09 -0.95 10.43
CA ALA A 70 26.31 -0.29 9.95
C ALA A 70 26.32 1.23 10.22
N LYS A 71 25.15 1.83 10.46
CA LYS A 71 24.98 3.26 10.77
C LYS A 71 24.78 3.53 12.26
N GLY A 72 24.95 2.52 13.11
CA GLY A 72 24.83 2.63 14.56
C GLY A 72 23.39 2.74 15.06
N LEU A 73 22.43 2.23 14.28
CA LEU A 73 21.05 2.07 14.72
C LEU A 73 20.88 0.67 15.31
N ASP A 74 20.22 0.59 16.45
CA ASP A 74 19.85 -0.66 17.10
C ASP A 74 18.65 -1.23 16.35
N SER A 75 18.91 -2.18 15.46
CA SER A 75 17.93 -2.73 14.53
C SER A 75 17.64 -4.19 14.87
N ASP A 76 16.37 -4.49 15.09
CA ASP A 76 15.86 -5.85 15.09
C ASP A 76 15.21 -6.15 13.74
N TYR A 77 15.45 -7.33 13.20
CA TYR A 77 14.72 -7.78 12.02
C TYR A 77 14.29 -9.23 12.15
N ILE A 78 13.08 -9.51 11.65
CA ILE A 78 12.59 -10.86 11.47
C ILE A 78 11.85 -10.91 10.14
N SER A 79 12.41 -11.66 9.19
CA SER A 79 11.81 -11.81 7.86
C SER A 79 10.72 -12.88 7.81
N ARG A 80 10.77 -13.85 8.74
CA ARG A 80 9.81 -14.94 8.87
C ARG A 80 9.85 -15.48 10.29
N PHE A 81 8.70 -15.72 10.90
CA PHE A 81 8.63 -16.47 12.16
C PHE A 81 8.62 -17.99 11.90
N GLU A 82 9.48 -18.72 12.61
CA GLU A 82 9.51 -20.20 12.54
C GLU A 82 8.38 -20.82 13.38
N SER A 83 7.92 -20.11 14.42
CA SER A 83 6.80 -20.50 15.27
C SER A 83 6.06 -19.28 15.85
N LEU A 84 4.86 -19.51 16.39
CA LEU A 84 4.12 -18.48 17.15
C LEU A 84 4.89 -18.01 18.39
N TYR A 85 5.67 -18.91 18.99
CA TYR A 85 6.48 -18.59 20.16
C TYR A 85 7.58 -17.57 19.82
N ASP A 86 8.29 -17.77 18.70
CA ASP A 86 9.36 -16.85 18.27
C ASP A 86 8.80 -15.47 17.93
N ARG A 87 7.60 -15.44 17.36
CA ARG A 87 6.86 -14.21 17.13
C ARG A 87 6.54 -13.49 18.42
N ASP A 88 5.88 -14.18 19.34
CA ASP A 88 5.41 -13.59 20.58
C ASP A 88 6.59 -13.13 21.45
N ASP A 89 7.70 -13.86 21.45
CA ASP A 89 8.93 -13.42 22.12
C ASP A 89 9.52 -12.17 21.47
N ALA A 90 9.64 -12.11 20.15
CA ALA A 90 10.16 -10.94 19.46
C ALA A 90 9.27 -9.69 19.65
N LEU A 91 7.96 -9.86 19.54
CA LEU A 91 6.99 -8.79 19.82
C LEU A 91 7.09 -8.34 21.28
N ARG A 92 7.18 -9.28 22.23
CA ARG A 92 7.36 -8.97 23.66
C ARG A 92 8.64 -8.20 23.92
N ARG A 93 9.76 -8.58 23.29
CA ARG A 93 11.04 -7.87 23.40
C ARG A 93 10.94 -6.45 22.85
N PHE A 94 10.46 -6.28 21.61
CA PHE A 94 10.35 -4.95 21.02
C PHE A 94 9.34 -4.05 21.74
N ASN A 95 8.27 -4.63 22.29
CA ASN A 95 7.26 -3.91 23.06
C ASN A 95 7.75 -3.48 24.47
N ASP A 96 8.87 -4.00 24.96
CA ASP A 96 9.48 -3.52 26.20
C ASP A 96 9.93 -2.06 26.04
N PRO A 97 9.44 -1.11 26.86
CA PRO A 97 9.87 0.28 26.82
C PRO A 97 11.38 0.47 27.01
N ASN A 98 12.08 -0.48 27.61
CA ASN A 98 13.53 -0.44 27.82
C ASN A 98 14.33 -1.14 26.72
N HIS A 99 13.67 -1.74 25.73
CA HIS A 99 14.36 -2.38 24.62
C HIS A 99 15.22 -1.36 23.85
N PRO A 100 16.49 -1.65 23.53
CA PRO A 100 17.36 -0.67 22.90
C PRO A 100 16.99 -0.39 21.44
N ALA A 101 16.22 -1.27 20.79
CA ALA A 101 15.91 -1.15 19.37
C ALA A 101 15.27 0.19 18.99
N ASP A 102 15.89 0.86 18.02
CA ASP A 102 15.37 2.03 17.33
C ASP A 102 14.34 1.65 16.26
N VAL A 103 14.52 0.46 15.67
CA VAL A 103 13.73 -0.01 14.53
C VAL A 103 13.47 -1.50 14.60
N PHE A 104 12.26 -1.90 14.22
CA PHE A 104 11.88 -3.28 13.96
C PHE A 104 11.53 -3.45 12.49
N ILE A 105 12.20 -4.37 11.80
CA ILE A 105 12.01 -4.64 10.37
C ILE A 105 11.35 -6.00 10.21
N THR A 106 10.22 -6.05 9.49
CA THR A 106 9.49 -7.30 9.25
C THR A 106 8.85 -7.34 7.87
N THR A 107 8.29 -8.50 7.51
CA THR A 107 7.61 -8.69 6.22
C THR A 107 6.09 -8.74 6.38
N PHE A 108 5.38 -8.64 5.26
CA PHE A 108 3.92 -8.78 5.27
C PHE A 108 3.42 -10.22 5.42
N LYS A 109 4.30 -11.23 5.33
CA LYS A 109 3.92 -12.64 5.52
C LYS A 109 3.44 -12.88 6.94
N ASP A 110 4.09 -12.23 7.89
CA ASP A 110 3.80 -12.39 9.31
C ASP A 110 2.57 -11.58 9.79
N LEU A 111 1.94 -10.78 8.90
CA LEU A 111 0.67 -10.09 9.18
C LEU A 111 -0.55 -10.99 9.11
N GLU A 112 -0.43 -12.22 8.61
CA GLU A 112 -1.58 -13.13 8.56
C GLU A 112 -2.17 -13.33 9.97
N GLU A 113 -1.34 -13.23 11.01
CA GLU A 113 -1.72 -13.45 12.40
C GLU A 113 -1.87 -12.17 13.26
N ASP A 114 -2.10 -11.01 12.66
CA ASP A 114 -2.42 -9.74 13.35
C ASP A 114 -1.42 -9.34 14.47
N PRO A 115 -0.13 -9.08 14.14
CA PRO A 115 0.85 -8.67 15.14
C PRO A 115 0.46 -7.33 15.77
N CYS A 116 0.53 -7.26 17.10
CA CYS A 116 0.18 -6.09 17.88
C CYS A 116 1.44 -5.48 18.52
N PHE A 117 1.84 -4.30 18.07
CA PHE A 117 3.02 -3.59 18.57
C PHE A 117 2.72 -2.68 19.78
N LEU A 118 1.57 -2.90 20.47
CA LEU A 118 1.15 -2.33 21.76
C LEU A 118 1.53 -0.86 22.06
N GLY A 119 1.64 -0.01 21.03
CA GLY A 119 2.09 1.38 21.17
C GLY A 119 3.60 1.58 21.41
N ALA A 120 4.41 0.53 21.31
CA ALA A 120 5.87 0.57 21.41
C ALA A 120 6.52 1.41 20.28
N CYS A 121 5.84 1.48 19.15
CA CYS A 121 6.12 2.42 18.07
C CYS A 121 4.84 3.16 17.69
N LYS A 122 5.01 4.41 17.26
CA LYS A 122 3.92 5.25 16.70
C LYS A 122 4.21 5.69 15.27
N CYS A 123 5.34 5.23 14.73
CA CYS A 123 5.85 5.59 13.43
C CYS A 123 6.09 4.31 12.63
N GLY A 124 5.61 4.31 11.39
CA GLY A 124 5.71 3.16 10.51
C GLY A 124 6.19 3.55 9.12
N ILE A 125 6.97 2.68 8.48
CA ILE A 125 7.39 2.81 7.08
C ILE A 125 6.90 1.61 6.30
N ILE A 126 6.14 1.87 5.23
CA ILE A 126 5.88 0.89 4.17
C ILE A 126 7.00 1.07 3.15
N PHE A 127 8.03 0.23 3.22
CA PHE A 127 9.20 0.31 2.36
C PHE A 127 8.90 -0.19 0.95
N GLU A 128 8.12 -1.26 0.87
CA GLU A 128 7.58 -1.81 -0.37
C GLU A 128 6.10 -2.16 -0.18
N TYR A 129 5.33 -2.10 -1.27
CA TYR A 129 3.94 -2.50 -1.21
C TYR A 129 3.78 -4.03 -1.04
N PRO A 130 2.80 -4.48 -0.24
CA PRO A 130 2.45 -5.89 -0.14
C PRO A 130 1.78 -6.42 -1.42
N SER A 131 1.47 -7.71 -1.46
CA SER A 131 0.72 -8.33 -2.55
C SER A 131 -0.77 -7.95 -2.53
N SER A 132 -1.32 -7.51 -1.38
CA SER A 132 -2.75 -7.21 -1.23
C SER A 132 -3.05 -5.96 -0.39
N LEU A 133 -4.19 -5.30 -0.69
CA LEU A 133 -4.72 -4.22 0.15
C LEU A 133 -5.06 -4.68 1.56
N ALA A 134 -5.44 -5.94 1.76
CA ALA A 134 -5.73 -6.49 3.08
C ALA A 134 -4.48 -6.47 3.97
N GLN A 135 -3.34 -6.96 3.45
CA GLN A 135 -2.06 -6.89 4.14
C GLN A 135 -1.64 -5.45 4.43
N LEU A 136 -1.79 -4.53 3.47
CA LEU A 136 -1.47 -3.11 3.71
C LEU A 136 -2.31 -2.51 4.85
N ARG A 137 -3.60 -2.81 4.91
CA ARG A 137 -4.48 -2.37 6.01
C ARG A 137 -4.08 -2.95 7.35
N LYS A 138 -3.75 -4.24 7.39
CA LYS A 138 -3.27 -4.90 8.61
C LYS A 138 -1.98 -4.24 9.10
N ALA A 139 -1.01 -3.99 8.22
CA ALA A 139 0.21 -3.26 8.53
C ALA A 139 -0.08 -1.88 9.12
N ILE A 140 -0.90 -1.06 8.46
CA ILE A 140 -1.21 0.29 8.94
C ILE A 140 -1.91 0.26 10.32
N LYS A 141 -2.68 -0.79 10.60
CA LYS A 141 -3.36 -1.00 11.87
C LYS A 141 -2.48 -1.61 12.97
N SER A 142 -1.37 -2.26 12.65
CA SER A 142 -0.56 -3.01 13.65
C SER A 142 0.08 -2.12 14.73
N ILE A 143 0.26 -0.83 14.42
CA ILE A 143 0.72 0.19 15.38
C ILE A 143 -0.42 0.97 16.03
N ARG A 144 -1.69 0.68 15.70
CA ARG A 144 -2.85 1.30 16.33
C ARG A 144 -3.25 0.48 17.55
N HIS A 145 -3.53 1.17 18.65
CA HIS A 145 -4.09 0.58 19.86
C HIS A 145 -5.40 1.28 20.22
N GLU A 146 -6.38 0.54 20.74
CA GLU A 146 -7.63 1.11 21.24
C GLU A 146 -7.34 2.15 22.34
N GLY A 147 -8.01 3.30 22.27
CA GLY A 147 -7.83 4.41 23.23
C GLY A 147 -6.68 5.38 22.92
N GLN A 148 -5.90 5.18 21.85
CA GLN A 148 -4.88 6.15 21.44
C GLN A 148 -5.42 7.17 20.40
N PRO A 149 -5.03 8.45 20.49
CA PRO A 149 -5.35 9.42 19.45
C PRO A 149 -4.67 9.05 18.13
N PRO A 150 -5.22 9.47 16.97
CA PRO A 150 -4.80 9.03 15.62
C PRO A 150 -3.49 9.69 15.15
N THR A 151 -2.49 9.81 16.01
CA THR A 151 -1.21 10.46 15.74
C THR A 151 -0.16 9.52 15.15
N ASN A 152 -0.60 8.48 14.43
CA ASN A 152 0.30 7.47 13.89
C ASN A 152 0.92 7.97 12.58
N ASP A 153 2.23 8.18 12.58
CA ASP A 153 2.97 8.69 11.43
C ASP A 153 3.36 7.52 10.52
N TRP A 154 2.59 7.28 9.46
CA TRP A 154 2.96 6.33 8.41
C TRP A 154 3.61 7.03 7.24
N ILE A 155 4.77 6.55 6.82
CA ILE A 155 5.42 6.94 5.57
C ILE A 155 5.32 5.79 4.59
N ASN A 156 4.90 6.09 3.37
CA ASN A 156 4.94 5.14 2.27
C ASN A 156 6.02 5.58 1.29
N PHE A 157 7.03 4.74 1.09
CA PHE A 157 8.05 4.97 0.08
C PHE A 157 7.51 4.57 -1.29
N HIS A 158 6.66 5.43 -1.82
CA HIS A 158 6.09 5.33 -3.15
C HIS A 158 6.87 6.23 -4.11
N GLN A 159 7.40 5.67 -5.19
CA GLN A 159 8.04 6.43 -6.25
C GLN A 159 7.28 6.27 -7.58
N VAL A 160 6.84 7.41 -8.11
CA VAL A 160 6.21 7.55 -9.43
C VAL A 160 7.15 7.07 -10.54
N GLY A 161 6.61 6.39 -11.55
CA GLY A 161 7.35 5.84 -12.68
C GLY A 161 8.15 4.58 -12.34
N THR A 162 7.89 3.94 -11.20
CA THR A 162 8.61 2.72 -10.77
C THR A 162 7.67 1.53 -10.55
N MET A 163 8.23 0.39 -10.14
CA MET A 163 7.47 -0.79 -9.75
C MET A 163 6.42 -0.53 -8.66
N ASP A 164 6.57 0.52 -7.85
CA ASP A 164 5.59 0.87 -6.82
C ASP A 164 4.22 1.18 -7.39
N GLU A 165 4.14 1.92 -8.50
CA GLU A 165 2.87 2.26 -9.13
C GLU A 165 2.16 1.03 -9.67
N LEU A 166 2.93 0.11 -10.27
CA LEU A 166 2.41 -1.17 -10.76
C LEU A 166 1.90 -2.03 -9.61
N LYS A 167 2.70 -2.20 -8.55
CA LYS A 167 2.31 -2.97 -7.36
C LYS A 167 1.07 -2.35 -6.71
N ALA A 168 1.05 -1.04 -6.52
CA ALA A 168 -0.08 -0.33 -5.93
C ALA A 168 -1.36 -0.48 -6.78
N GLN A 169 -1.27 -0.28 -8.10
CA GLN A 169 -2.42 -0.43 -8.98
C GLN A 169 -2.92 -1.89 -9.04
N GLY A 170 -1.99 -2.86 -9.11
CA GLY A 170 -2.33 -4.29 -9.10
C GLY A 170 -3.08 -4.72 -7.84
N MET A 171 -2.70 -4.21 -6.67
CA MET A 171 -3.44 -4.48 -5.42
C MET A 171 -4.89 -3.98 -5.49
N TYR A 172 -5.09 -2.76 -6.00
CA TYR A 172 -6.42 -2.15 -6.13
C TYR A 172 -7.30 -2.90 -7.15
N ILE A 173 -6.72 -3.32 -8.29
CA ILE A 173 -7.42 -4.13 -9.29
C ILE A 173 -7.88 -5.45 -8.69
N ARG A 174 -6.98 -6.19 -8.02
CA ARG A 174 -7.33 -7.48 -7.39
C ARG A 174 -8.43 -7.32 -6.35
N ALA A 175 -8.32 -6.30 -5.50
CA ALA A 175 -9.33 -6.03 -4.48
C ALA A 175 -10.70 -5.64 -5.10
N ALA A 176 -10.70 -4.82 -6.15
CA ALA A 176 -11.92 -4.44 -6.85
C ALA A 176 -12.58 -5.65 -7.53
N LYS A 177 -11.80 -6.51 -8.20
CA LYS A 177 -12.29 -7.76 -8.79
C LYS A 177 -12.93 -8.66 -7.73
N SER A 178 -12.33 -8.79 -6.55
CA SER A 178 -12.89 -9.58 -5.44
C SER A 178 -14.20 -9.01 -4.89
N ILE A 179 -14.39 -7.69 -4.91
CA ILE A 179 -15.67 -7.05 -4.58
C ILE A 179 -16.70 -7.34 -5.67
N LEU A 180 -16.33 -7.13 -6.93
CA LEU A 180 -17.23 -7.26 -8.09
C LEU A 180 -17.67 -8.70 -8.36
N SER A 181 -16.86 -9.69 -7.96
CA SER A 181 -17.21 -11.11 -8.07
C SER A 181 -18.36 -11.53 -7.16
N LYS A 182 -18.77 -10.68 -6.20
CA LYS A 182 -19.92 -10.92 -5.33
C LYS A 182 -21.22 -10.57 -6.09
N PRO A 183 -22.12 -11.54 -6.34
CA PRO A 183 -23.32 -11.31 -7.16
C PRO A 183 -24.27 -10.24 -6.57
N ASP A 184 -24.27 -10.11 -5.25
CA ASP A 184 -25.10 -9.20 -4.47
C ASP A 184 -24.48 -7.80 -4.27
N TYR A 185 -23.26 -7.56 -4.79
CA TYR A 185 -22.63 -6.26 -4.68
C TYR A 185 -23.26 -5.25 -5.64
N CYS A 186 -24.08 -4.36 -5.09
CA CYS A 186 -24.79 -3.28 -5.82
C CYS A 186 -25.48 -3.77 -7.11
N PRO A 187 -26.42 -4.72 -7.03
CA PRO A 187 -27.01 -5.37 -8.21
C PRO A 187 -27.89 -4.43 -9.05
N TYR A 188 -28.27 -3.28 -8.49
CA TYR A 188 -29.07 -2.24 -9.15
C TYR A 188 -28.24 -1.29 -10.01
N LEU A 189 -26.91 -1.40 -10.00
CA LEU A 189 -26.01 -0.58 -10.80
C LEU A 189 -25.57 -1.35 -12.05
N GLU A 190 -25.38 -0.62 -13.16
CA GLU A 190 -24.69 -1.13 -14.34
C GLU A 190 -23.20 -1.39 -14.04
N GLU A 191 -22.54 -2.22 -14.85
CA GLU A 191 -21.19 -2.74 -14.60
C GLU A 191 -20.14 -1.64 -14.34
N ASP A 192 -20.12 -0.59 -15.15
CA ASP A 192 -19.20 0.53 -14.98
C ASP A 192 -19.42 1.27 -13.65
N LEU A 193 -20.68 1.49 -13.27
CA LEU A 193 -21.03 2.15 -12.01
C LEU A 193 -20.73 1.24 -10.82
N ARG A 194 -20.90 -0.08 -10.96
CA ARG A 194 -20.46 -1.05 -9.94
C ARG A 194 -18.95 -0.98 -9.75
N ALA A 195 -18.18 -0.87 -10.83
CA ALA A 195 -16.74 -0.71 -10.73
C ALA A 195 -16.35 0.61 -10.04
N ILE A 196 -16.94 1.75 -10.42
CA ILE A 196 -16.72 3.03 -9.75
C ILE A 196 -17.05 2.95 -8.25
N ARG A 197 -18.19 2.32 -7.91
CA ARG A 197 -18.61 2.05 -6.52
C ARG A 197 -17.58 1.21 -5.76
N ALA A 198 -17.08 0.14 -6.36
CA ALA A 198 -16.07 -0.73 -5.74
C ALA A 198 -14.77 0.03 -5.44
N TYR A 199 -14.28 0.81 -6.40
CA TYR A 199 -13.06 1.63 -6.20
C TYR A 199 -13.26 2.75 -5.18
N HIS A 200 -14.46 3.34 -5.11
CA HIS A 200 -14.80 4.28 -4.03
C HIS A 200 -14.73 3.60 -2.66
N ASP A 201 -15.35 2.43 -2.50
CA ASP A 201 -15.37 1.73 -1.21
C ASP A 201 -13.94 1.34 -0.79
N LEU A 202 -13.09 0.96 -1.74
CA LEU A 202 -11.66 0.73 -1.50
C LEU A 202 -10.91 1.98 -1.06
N ALA A 203 -11.06 3.10 -1.78
CA ALA A 203 -10.43 4.38 -1.43
C ALA A 203 -10.85 4.83 -0.02
N ARG A 204 -12.16 4.82 0.25
CA ARG A 204 -12.72 5.19 1.56
C ARG A 204 -12.17 4.32 2.69
N SER A 205 -12.04 3.02 2.47
CA SER A 205 -11.50 2.11 3.48
C SER A 205 -9.97 2.18 3.64
N MET A 206 -9.27 2.85 2.72
CA MET A 206 -7.86 3.26 2.88
C MET A 206 -7.71 4.66 3.49
N GLY A 207 -8.81 5.43 3.61
CA GLY A 207 -8.78 6.84 4.02
C GLY A 207 -8.40 7.80 2.90
N ASP A 208 -8.40 7.34 1.65
CA ASP A 208 -8.09 8.14 0.47
C ASP A 208 -9.30 8.98 0.05
N SER A 209 -9.06 10.20 -0.45
CA SER A 209 -10.07 11.12 -0.98
C SER A 209 -10.18 11.10 -2.50
N SER A 210 -9.49 10.16 -3.16
CA SER A 210 -9.44 10.03 -4.62
C SER A 210 -9.51 8.56 -5.03
N SER A 211 -10.25 8.29 -6.10
CA SER A 211 -10.40 6.96 -6.67
C SER A 211 -9.22 6.60 -7.58
N ARG A 212 -8.77 5.35 -7.50
CA ARG A 212 -7.79 4.78 -8.44
C ARG A 212 -8.40 4.19 -9.71
N TYR A 213 -9.73 4.21 -9.84
CA TYR A 213 -10.44 3.70 -11.02
C TYR A 213 -9.87 4.20 -12.37
N PRO A 214 -9.59 5.50 -12.60
CA PRO A 214 -9.11 5.96 -13.90
C PRO A 214 -7.71 5.46 -14.27
N ARG A 215 -6.90 5.03 -13.30
CA ARG A 215 -5.56 4.49 -13.56
C ARG A 215 -5.61 3.17 -14.33
N ASN A 216 -6.76 2.47 -14.35
CA ASN A 216 -6.95 1.23 -15.10
C ASN A 216 -6.82 1.39 -16.62
N ARG A 217 -7.06 2.60 -17.14
CA ARG A 217 -7.15 2.86 -18.58
C ARG A 217 -6.01 3.70 -19.14
N VAL A 218 -4.99 4.01 -18.33
CA VAL A 218 -3.85 4.82 -18.75
C VAL A 218 -2.55 4.02 -18.73
N LEU A 219 -1.54 4.54 -19.42
CA LEU A 219 -0.18 4.03 -19.34
C LEU A 219 0.43 4.39 -17.98
N LEU A 220 1.42 3.60 -17.54
CA LEU A 220 2.03 3.74 -16.23
C LEU A 220 2.59 5.15 -15.99
N ASP A 221 3.36 5.68 -16.95
CA ASP A 221 3.94 7.03 -16.91
C ASP A 221 2.89 8.15 -16.89
N LYS A 222 1.61 7.83 -17.13
CA LYS A 222 0.48 8.76 -17.07
C LYS A 222 -0.37 8.61 -15.81
N MET A 223 -0.19 7.56 -15.00
CA MET A 223 -1.06 7.26 -13.84
C MET A 223 -1.12 8.39 -12.81
N GLU A 224 -0.05 9.18 -12.70
CA GLU A 224 0.09 10.22 -11.68
C GLU A 224 0.12 11.64 -12.27
N THR A 225 -0.31 11.79 -13.53
CA THR A 225 -0.57 13.08 -14.16
C THR A 225 -1.69 13.84 -13.46
N TRP A 226 -1.68 15.17 -13.55
CA TRP A 226 -2.69 16.03 -12.94
C TRP A 226 -4.11 15.62 -13.37
N GLU A 227 -4.29 15.37 -14.66
CA GLU A 227 -5.55 15.01 -15.29
C GLU A 227 -6.13 13.72 -14.67
N VAL A 228 -5.30 12.68 -14.51
CA VAL A 228 -5.72 11.41 -13.92
C VAL A 228 -6.05 11.55 -12.42
N ARG A 229 -5.34 12.43 -11.71
CA ARG A 229 -5.63 12.72 -10.29
C ARG A 229 -6.98 13.43 -10.12
N VAL A 230 -7.25 14.44 -10.95
CA VAL A 230 -8.53 15.18 -10.96
C VAL A 230 -9.68 14.23 -11.30
N GLU A 231 -9.50 13.42 -12.33
CA GLU A 231 -10.46 12.39 -12.72
C GLU A 231 -10.71 11.39 -11.57
N GLY A 232 -9.68 11.05 -10.79
CA GLY A 232 -9.80 10.23 -9.58
C GLY A 232 -10.69 10.87 -8.50
N ILE A 233 -10.58 12.19 -8.29
CA ILE A 233 -11.44 12.94 -7.36
C ILE A 233 -12.89 12.93 -7.86
N PHE A 234 -13.09 13.15 -9.16
CA PHE A 234 -14.41 13.10 -9.79
C PHE A 234 -15.08 11.73 -9.56
N TYR A 235 -14.39 10.62 -9.87
CA TYR A 235 -14.96 9.29 -9.66
C TYR A 235 -15.16 8.91 -8.19
N TYR A 236 -14.33 9.44 -7.28
CA TYR A 236 -14.58 9.32 -5.85
C TYR A 236 -15.91 10.01 -5.47
N ALA A 237 -16.14 11.23 -5.95
CA ALA A 237 -17.36 11.97 -5.70
C ALA A 237 -18.60 11.28 -6.30
N VAL A 238 -18.50 10.72 -7.50
CA VAL A 238 -19.57 9.90 -8.10
C VAL A 238 -19.89 8.70 -7.21
N GLY A 239 -18.86 7.95 -6.77
CA GLY A 239 -19.04 6.81 -5.89
C GLY A 239 -19.72 7.16 -4.57
N GLU A 240 -19.34 8.29 -3.95
CA GLU A 240 -19.94 8.81 -2.71
C GLU A 240 -21.39 9.28 -2.95
N TRP A 241 -21.69 9.90 -4.09
CA TRP A 241 -23.04 10.29 -4.47
C TRP A 241 -23.96 9.08 -4.61
N LEU A 242 -23.48 8.00 -5.25
CA LEU A 242 -24.21 6.75 -5.41
C LEU A 242 -24.50 6.06 -4.05
N VAL A 243 -23.63 6.23 -3.03
CA VAL A 243 -23.96 5.79 -1.64
C VAL A 243 -25.23 6.49 -1.16
N LYS A 244 -25.25 7.82 -1.30
CA LYS A 244 -26.25 8.69 -0.69
C LYS A 244 -27.56 8.71 -1.46
N ASN A 245 -27.50 8.43 -2.76
CA ASN A 245 -28.61 8.55 -3.68
C ASN A 245 -28.71 7.33 -4.62
N PRO A 246 -28.98 6.12 -4.09
CA PRO A 246 -28.94 4.88 -4.88
C PRO A 246 -29.91 4.87 -6.08
N GLY A 247 -31.01 5.63 -6.02
CA GLY A 247 -31.97 5.78 -7.12
C GLY A 247 -31.52 6.68 -8.27
N THR A 248 -30.34 7.30 -8.19
CA THR A 248 -29.85 8.26 -9.21
C THR A 248 -28.89 7.66 -10.23
N ALA A 249 -28.70 6.33 -10.21
CA ALA A 249 -27.79 5.63 -11.12
C ALA A 249 -28.02 5.99 -12.60
N SER A 250 -29.29 6.13 -13.02
CA SER A 250 -29.69 6.50 -14.38
C SER A 250 -29.22 7.90 -14.82
N MET A 251 -28.81 8.77 -13.90
CA MET A 251 -28.23 10.08 -14.19
C MET A 251 -26.77 9.98 -14.66
N PHE A 252 -26.10 8.87 -14.37
CA PHE A 252 -24.68 8.66 -14.65
C PHE A 252 -24.49 7.79 -15.88
N LYS A 253 -24.70 8.37 -17.08
CA LYS A 253 -24.41 7.70 -18.35
C LYS A 253 -22.92 7.74 -18.65
N SER A 254 -22.34 6.63 -19.13
CA SER A 254 -20.90 6.49 -19.38
C SER A 254 -20.34 7.61 -20.27
N ASP A 255 -21.02 7.98 -21.35
CA ASP A 255 -20.60 9.05 -22.26
C ASP A 255 -20.55 10.43 -21.60
N THR A 256 -21.48 10.72 -20.68
CA THR A 256 -21.54 12.00 -19.97
C THR A 256 -20.47 12.06 -18.89
N MET A 257 -20.28 10.98 -18.14
CA MET A 257 -19.24 10.89 -17.12
C MET A 257 -17.84 11.05 -17.72
N ALA A 258 -17.57 10.41 -18.86
CA ALA A 258 -16.28 10.49 -19.53
C ALA A 258 -15.96 11.90 -20.07
N LYS A 259 -16.98 12.69 -20.40
CA LYS A 259 -16.82 14.10 -20.82
C LYS A 259 -16.53 15.00 -19.62
N ILE A 260 -17.29 14.86 -18.53
CA ILE A 260 -17.10 15.66 -17.30
C ILE A 260 -15.74 15.38 -16.66
N ALA A 261 -15.30 14.12 -16.67
CA ALA A 261 -14.01 13.75 -16.12
C ALA A 261 -12.81 14.36 -16.86
N LYS A 262 -13.01 14.81 -18.11
CA LYS A 262 -11.97 15.36 -18.99
C LYS A 262 -12.06 16.88 -19.16
N SER A 263 -13.10 17.53 -18.62
CA SER A 263 -13.32 18.98 -18.67
C SER A 263 -12.69 19.67 -17.47
#